data_AF-A0A1Q7EAN1-F1
#
_entry.id   AF-A0A1Q7EAN1-F1
#
_cell.length_a   1.000
_cell.length_b   1.000
_cell.length_c   1.000
_cell.angle_alpha   90.00
_cell.angle_beta   90.00
_cell.angle_gamma   90.00
#
_symmetry.space_group_name_H-M   'P 1'
#
loop_
_entity.id
_entity.type
_entity.pdbx_description
1 polymer ?
#
loop_
_entity_poly.entity_id
_entity_poly.type
_entity_poly.pdbx_seq_one_letter_code
_entity_poly.pdbx_strand_id
1 'polypeptide(L)' 'MDRETWYAARMLAVAIRETARLPIDPTENSEALPADHERLAEYADRLMSAVEDGDPETVAMLLRRQSRSAD' A
#
# COMPACT_ATOMS: atom_id res chain seq x y z
N MET A 1 8.53 -10.17 -15.20
CA MET A 1 8.33 -10.75 -13.85
C MET A 1 7.86 -12.17 -14.06
N ASP A 2 8.47 -13.16 -13.42
CA ASP A 2 7.96 -14.53 -13.47
C ASP A 2 6.67 -14.66 -12.61
N ARG A 3 5.96 -15.77 -12.79
CA ARG A 3 4.65 -16.01 -12.15
C ARG A 3 4.75 -16.10 -10.63
N GLU A 4 5.84 -16.65 -10.10
CA GLU A 4 6.05 -16.80 -8.67
C GLU A 4 6.30 -15.43 -8.01
N THR A 5 7.16 -14.63 -8.61
CA THR A 5 7.44 -13.25 -8.17
C THR A 5 6.17 -12.40 -8.24
N TRP A 6 5.37 -12.51 -9.30
CA TRP A 6 4.07 -11.81 -9.39
C TRP A 6 3.10 -12.25 -8.29
N TYR A 7 3.01 -13.54 -8.02
CA TYR A 7 2.12 -14.07 -6.97
C TYR A 7 2.53 -13.58 -5.58
N ALA A 8 3.84 -13.54 -5.29
CA ALA A 8 4.35 -12.97 -4.05
C ALA A 8 4.03 -11.47 -3.92
N ALA A 9 4.23 -10.69 -4.99
CA ALA A 9 3.88 -9.27 -5.00
C ALA A 9 2.38 -9.04 -4.78
N ARG A 10 1.52 -9.89 -5.38
CA ARG A 10 0.07 -9.85 -5.18
C ARG A 10 -0.31 -10.13 -3.73
N MET A 11 0.27 -11.16 -3.12
CA MET A 11 0.02 -11.50 -1.71
C MET A 11 0.39 -10.34 -0.78
N LEU A 12 1.52 -9.67 -1.03
CA LEU A 12 1.97 -8.53 -0.25
C LEU A 12 1.06 -7.30 -0.44
N ALA A 13 0.68 -6.99 -1.68
CA ALA A 13 -0.21 -5.87 -1.99
C ALA A 13 -1.59 -6.03 -1.32
N VAL A 14 -2.13 -7.25 -1.32
CA VAL A 14 -3.36 -7.59 -0.58
C VAL A 14 -3.18 -7.35 0.91
N ALA A 15 -2.11 -7.87 1.52
CA ALA A 15 -1.88 -7.70 2.96
C ALA A 15 -1.77 -6.22 3.36
N ILE A 16 -1.07 -5.41 2.57
CA ILE A 16 -0.96 -3.96 2.79
C ILE A 16 -2.33 -3.28 2.69
N ARG A 17 -3.11 -3.60 1.66
CA ARG A 17 -4.45 -3.04 1.45
C ARG A 17 -5.41 -3.36 2.58
N GLU A 18 -5.45 -4.61 3.01
CA GLU A 18 -6.32 -5.03 4.12
C GLU A 18 -5.89 -4.35 5.44
N THR A 19 -4.58 -4.25 5.67
CA THR A 19 -4.04 -3.57 6.86
C THR A 19 -4.37 -2.08 6.87
N ALA A 20 -4.22 -1.39 5.73
CA ALA A 20 -4.53 0.03 5.59
C ALA A 20 -6.01 0.38 5.80
N ARG A 21 -6.90 -0.63 5.71
CA ARG A 21 -8.36 -0.47 5.88
C ARG A 21 -8.87 -0.95 7.23
N LEU A 22 -7.99 -1.39 8.12
CA LEU A 22 -8.39 -1.74 9.48
C LEU A 22 -9.02 -0.51 10.15
N PRO A 23 -10.14 -0.70 10.86
CA PRO A 23 -10.79 0.39 11.57
C PRO A 23 -9.83 0.97 12.59
N ILE A 24 -9.72 2.29 12.62
CA ILE A 24 -8.93 3.00 13.62
C ILE A 24 -9.81 3.17 14.84
N ASP A 25 -9.31 2.74 16.00
CA ASP A 25 -9.97 3.04 17.26
C ASP A 25 -9.79 4.53 17.55
N PRO A 26 -10.88 5.34 17.58
CA PRO A 26 -10.79 6.77 17.83
C PRO A 26 -10.36 7.11 19.27
N THR A 27 -10.31 6.11 20.17
CA THR A 27 -9.84 6.26 21.55
C THR A 27 -8.34 6.00 21.71
N GLU A 28 -7.69 5.42 20.70
CA GLU A 28 -6.24 5.34 20.66
C GLU A 28 -5.67 6.71 20.25
N ASN A 29 -4.62 7.15 20.95
CA ASN A 29 -3.85 8.32 20.55
C ASN A 29 -3.05 7.98 19.28
N SER A 30 -3.71 7.99 18.13
CA SER A 30 -3.05 7.86 16.84
C SER A 30 -2.25 9.13 16.55
N GLU A 31 -0.97 8.95 16.20
CA GLU A 31 -0.12 10.04 15.73
C GLU A 31 -0.55 10.53 14.32
N ALA A 32 -1.29 9.71 13.57
CA ALA A 32 -1.77 10.00 12.23
C ALA A 32 -3.22 10.53 12.24
N LEU A 33 -3.51 11.54 11.42
CA LEU A 33 -4.86 12.07 11.28
C LEU A 33 -5.73 11.10 10.46
N PRO A 34 -7.07 11.12 10.61
CA PRO A 34 -7.97 10.29 9.79
C PRO A 34 -7.72 10.42 8.29
N ALA A 35 -7.42 11.63 7.80
CA ALA A 35 -7.10 11.88 6.40
C ALA A 35 -5.80 11.19 5.93
N ASP A 36 -4.86 10.93 6.82
CA ASP A 36 -3.62 10.21 6.48
C ASP A 36 -3.91 8.72 6.28
N HIS A 37 -4.83 8.16 7.05
CA HIS A 37 -5.29 6.79 6.87
C HIS A 37 -6.10 6.62 5.58
N GLU A 38 -6.95 7.59 5.23
CA GLU A 38 -7.65 7.62 3.94
C GLU A 38 -6.66 7.63 2.77
N ARG A 39 -5.63 8.51 2.82
CA ARG A 39 -4.56 8.55 1.82
C ARG A 39 -3.78 7.25 1.74
N LEU A 40 -3.51 6.59 2.87
CA LEU A 40 -2.84 5.30 2.91
C LEU A 40 -3.68 4.21 2.23
N ALA A 41 -5.00 4.20 2.47
CA ALA A 41 -5.91 3.27 1.82
C ALA A 41 -5.96 3.48 0.30
N GLU A 42 -6.07 4.72 -0.17
CA GLU A 42 -6.01 5.03 -1.61
C GLU A 42 -4.69 4.60 -2.25
N TYR A 43 -3.59 4.83 -1.55
CA TYR A 43 -2.27 4.43 -2.02
C TYR A 43 -2.15 2.91 -2.13
N ALA A 44 -2.66 2.17 -1.15
CA ALA A 44 -2.67 0.71 -1.17
C ALA A 44 -3.54 0.15 -2.30
N ASP A 45 -4.67 0.79 -2.62
CA ASP A 45 -5.49 0.42 -3.78
C ASP A 45 -4.72 0.61 -5.10
N ARG A 46 -4.00 1.73 -5.26
CA ARG A 46 -3.18 1.98 -6.45
C ARG A 46 -2.04 0.98 -6.59
N LEU A 47 -1.41 0.59 -5.48
CA LEU A 47 -0.39 -0.46 -5.47
C LEU A 47 -0.97 -1.80 -5.91
N MET A 48 -2.16 -2.17 -5.42
CA MET A 48 -2.83 -3.41 -5.83
C MET A 48 -3.12 -3.39 -7.34
N SER A 49 -3.72 -2.31 -7.87
CA SER A 49 -3.98 -2.20 -9.31
C SER A 49 -2.71 -2.34 -10.14
N ALA A 50 -1.61 -1.67 -9.77
CA ALA A 50 -0.35 -1.79 -10.50
C ALA A 50 0.22 -3.22 -10.50
N VAL A 51 0.06 -3.96 -9.39
CA VAL A 51 0.45 -5.36 -9.31
C VAL A 51 -0.45 -6.25 -10.17
N GLU A 52 -1.76 -6.01 -10.19
CA GLU A 52 -2.72 -6.75 -11.03
C GLU A 52 -2.50 -6.52 -12.52
N ASP A 53 -2.19 -5.29 -12.91
CA ASP A 53 -1.89 -4.89 -14.28
C ASP A 53 -0.50 -5.35 -14.74
N GLY A 54 0.33 -5.82 -13.82
CA GLY A 54 1.69 -6.27 -14.10
C GLY A 54 2.61 -5.11 -14.52
N ASP A 55 2.43 -3.94 -13.91
CA ASP A 55 3.24 -2.73 -14.13
C ASP A 55 4.34 -2.59 -13.05
N PRO A 56 5.53 -3.19 -13.28
CA PRO A 56 6.62 -3.16 -12.30
C PRO A 56 7.21 -1.76 -12.10
N GLU A 57 7.10 -0.86 -13.09
CA GLU A 57 7.64 0.50 -12.98
C GLU A 57 6.79 1.32 -12.02
N THR A 58 5.46 1.25 -12.15
CA THR A 58 4.54 1.89 -11.20
C THR A 58 4.68 1.28 -9.81
N VAL A 59 4.82 -0.04 -9.67
CA VAL A 59 5.08 -0.69 -8.36
C VAL A 59 6.36 -0.13 -7.72
N ALA A 60 7.45 -0.06 -8.47
CA ALA A 60 8.73 0.46 -7.96
C ALA A 60 8.65 1.95 -7.60
N MET A 61 7.99 2.75 -8.44
CA MET A 61 7.75 4.17 -8.18
C MET A 61 6.97 4.39 -6.89
N LEU A 62 5.88 3.63 -6.70
CA LEU A 62 5.07 3.69 -5.50
C LEU A 62 5.95 3.38 -4.28
N LEU A 63 6.57 2.20 -4.23
CA LEU A 63 7.41 1.78 -3.08
C LEU A 63 8.51 2.80 -2.73
N ARG A 64 9.16 3.39 -3.75
CA ARG A 64 10.23 4.37 -3.55
C ARG A 64 9.75 5.72 -3.00
N ARG A 65 8.51 6.11 -3.29
CA ARG A 65 7.91 7.34 -2.75
C ARG A 65 7.71 7.24 -1.25
N GLN A 66 7.40 6.05 -0.72
CA GLN A 66 7.26 5.82 0.71
C GLN A 66 8.60 6.00 1.45
N SER A 67 9.71 5.52 0.87
CA SER A 67 11.05 5.65 1.45
C SER A 67 11.53 7.10 1.56
N ARG A 68 11.00 8.02 0.75
CA ARG A 68 11.43 9.42 0.71
C ARG A 68 10.56 10.36 1.56
N SER A 69 9.45 9.87 2.12
CA SER A 69 8.61 10.59 3.08
C SER A 69 8.99 10.30 4.54
N ALA A 70 9.98 9.43 4.77
CA ALA A 70 10.47 9.04 6.09
C ALA A 70 11.78 9.75 6.50
N ASP A 71 12.21 10.77 5.74
CA ASP A 71 13.35 11.65 6.02
C ASP A 71 12.87 13.09 6.31
#